data_AF-A0A8C3I3X6-F1
#
_entry.id   AF-A0A8C3I3X6-F1
#
_cell.length_a   1.000
_cell.length_b   1.000
_cell.length_c   1.000
_cell.angle_alpha   90.00
_cell.angle_beta   90.00
_cell.angle_gamma   90.00
#
_symmetry.space_group_name_H-M   'P 1'
#
loop_
_entity.id
_entity.type
_entity.pdbx_description
1 polymer ?
#
loop_
_entity_poly.entity_id
_entity_poly.type
_entity_poly.pdbx_seq_one_letter_code
_entity_poly.pdbx_strand_id
1 'polypeptide(L)'
;MAWALLLLLLLPPPFSVASKLNIPKVLLPFTRSTRINFTLEASEGCYRWSSTRPEVASIEPADQDERQCSQKAVVQARSSQPTRLTSIIFAEDILTGQVLRCDAIVDIIHGIQIVSTTRELYLEDSPLKLKIQALDSEGNTFSTLAGLAFDWTIVKDTEADGFSDSHNALRILKFLESTYIPPSYISEMEKVAKQGDTVLVSGMKTGSSKLKARIQESVYKNVHPAEVRLLILENILLNPAYDIYLLVGTSLQYKVQKIRQGKITGLSSSIFLNIPHSV
;
A
#
# COMPACT_ATOMS: atom_id res chain seq x y z
N MET A 1 37.62 26.32 -53.85
CA MET A 1 36.44 25.47 -53.60
C MET A 1 36.20 25.43 -52.09
N ALA A 2 35.41 26.39 -51.61
CA ALA A 2 35.19 26.74 -50.21
C ALA A 2 33.98 26.01 -49.61
N TRP A 3 33.95 24.67 -49.67
CA TRP A 3 32.73 23.90 -49.33
C TRP A 3 32.94 22.77 -48.31
N ALA A 4 34.09 22.70 -47.65
CA ALA A 4 34.39 21.61 -46.70
C ALA A 4 34.37 22.01 -45.21
N LEU A 5 34.19 23.29 -44.88
CA LEU A 5 34.32 23.79 -43.49
C LEU A 5 32.98 24.13 -42.79
N LEU A 6 31.84 23.93 -43.44
CA LEU A 6 30.54 24.42 -42.91
C LEU A 6 29.59 23.33 -42.38
N LEU A 7 30.05 22.10 -42.16
CA LEU A 7 29.17 21.00 -41.69
C LEU A 7 29.43 20.52 -40.25
N LEU A 8 30.33 21.14 -39.48
CA LEU A 8 30.67 20.66 -38.13
C LEU A 8 29.87 21.30 -36.97
N LEU A 9 28.80 22.06 -37.23
CA LEU A 9 28.13 22.90 -36.21
C LEU A 9 26.65 22.57 -35.94
N LEU A 10 26.19 21.36 -36.24
CA LEU A 10 24.83 20.90 -35.91
C LEU A 10 24.85 19.62 -35.07
N LEU A 11 25.75 19.51 -34.09
CA LEU A 11 25.46 18.59 -32.98
C LEU A 11 24.31 19.21 -32.17
N PRO A 12 23.17 18.52 -32.01
CA PRO A 12 22.16 18.97 -31.05
C PRO A 12 22.84 19.12 -29.69
N PRO A 13 22.53 20.18 -28.92
CA PRO A 13 23.08 20.31 -27.57
C PRO A 13 22.83 18.99 -26.84
N PRO A 14 23.81 18.48 -26.08
CA PRO A 14 23.59 17.28 -25.29
C PRO A 14 22.32 17.51 -24.49
N PHE A 15 21.33 16.61 -24.67
CA PHE A 15 20.11 16.63 -23.89
C PHE A 15 20.54 16.54 -22.41
N SER A 16 20.64 17.70 -21.75
CA SER A 16 20.81 17.76 -20.32
C SER A 16 19.50 17.26 -19.75
N VAL A 17 19.50 16.01 -19.30
CA VAL A 17 18.38 15.45 -18.56
C VAL A 17 18.26 16.29 -17.30
N ALA A 18 17.19 17.06 -17.19
CA ALA A 18 16.94 17.88 -16.01
C ALA A 18 16.86 16.98 -14.78
N SER A 19 17.69 17.26 -13.77
CA SER A 19 17.69 16.56 -12.50
C SER A 19 16.35 16.74 -11.78
N LYS A 20 15.83 15.66 -11.20
CA LYS A 20 14.51 15.59 -10.55
C LYS A 20 14.60 14.83 -9.24
N LEU A 21 13.79 15.23 -8.27
CA LEU A 21 13.53 14.44 -7.07
C LEU A 21 12.31 13.54 -7.28
N ASN A 22 12.28 12.40 -6.61
CA ASN A 22 11.14 11.48 -6.60
C ASN A 22 9.86 12.14 -6.06
N ILE A 23 9.97 13.14 -5.19
CA ILE A 23 8.83 13.86 -4.63
C ILE A 23 9.21 15.29 -4.20
N PRO A 24 8.34 16.29 -4.44
CA PRO A 24 8.60 17.68 -4.03
C PRO A 24 8.23 17.98 -2.57
N LYS A 25 7.41 17.15 -1.93
CA LYS A 25 6.91 17.36 -0.57
C LYS A 25 6.61 16.04 0.11
N VAL A 26 7.05 15.89 1.36
CA VAL A 26 6.77 14.71 2.19
C VAL A 26 6.06 15.13 3.47
N LEU A 27 5.05 14.34 3.87
CA LEU A 27 4.33 14.50 5.12
C LEU A 27 4.63 13.28 6.01
N LEU A 28 5.34 13.50 7.09
CA LEU A 28 5.84 12.47 8.00
C LEU A 28 5.08 12.54 9.34
N PRO A 29 4.64 11.40 9.89
CA PRO A 29 3.95 11.39 11.17
C PRO A 29 4.90 11.74 12.32
N PHE A 30 4.41 12.57 13.23
CA PHE A 30 5.06 12.82 14.51
C PHE A 30 5.03 11.56 15.38
N THR A 31 6.15 11.26 16.03
CA THR A 31 6.29 10.10 16.91
C THR A 31 7.17 10.46 18.09
N ARG A 32 6.94 9.82 19.25
CA ARG A 32 7.79 10.04 20.43
C ARG A 32 8.90 8.99 20.56
N SER A 33 8.61 7.77 20.15
CA SER A 33 9.48 6.61 20.40
C SER A 33 10.01 5.98 19.11
N THR A 34 9.18 5.95 18.08
CA THR A 34 9.51 5.38 16.79
C THR A 34 10.26 6.39 15.93
N ARG A 35 11.33 5.96 15.23
CA ARG A 35 11.95 6.78 14.19
C ARG A 35 11.30 6.50 12.84
N ILE A 36 10.78 7.55 12.21
CA ILE A 36 10.11 7.45 10.92
C ILE A 36 11.04 7.95 9.84
N ASN A 37 11.28 7.08 8.86
CA ASN A 37 12.22 7.30 7.78
C ASN A 37 11.50 7.35 6.44
N PHE A 38 11.95 8.24 5.55
CA PHE A 38 11.51 8.31 4.16
C PHE A 38 12.73 8.51 3.25
N THR A 39 12.83 7.75 2.18
CA THR A 39 13.97 7.86 1.24
C THR A 39 13.65 8.87 0.14
N LEU A 40 14.41 9.95 0.10
CA LEU A 40 14.49 10.83 -1.06
C LEU A 40 15.49 10.25 -2.05
N GLU A 41 15.13 10.34 -3.32
CA GLU A 41 15.95 9.87 -4.43
C GLU A 41 15.96 10.94 -5.52
N ALA A 42 17.15 11.30 -5.96
CA ALA A 42 17.36 12.22 -7.06
C ALA A 42 17.77 11.45 -8.32
N SER A 43 17.29 11.87 -9.49
CA SER A 43 17.63 11.27 -10.78
C SER A 43 19.00 11.73 -11.24
N GLU A 44 19.90 10.78 -11.51
CA GLU A 44 21.25 11.01 -12.08
C GLU A 44 22.12 12.00 -11.27
N GLY A 45 23.45 11.90 -11.37
CA GLY A 45 24.36 12.82 -10.67
C GLY A 45 24.66 12.44 -9.21
N CYS A 46 25.26 13.35 -8.46
CA CYS A 46 25.72 13.10 -7.09
C CYS A 46 25.42 14.28 -6.18
N TYR A 47 24.60 14.08 -5.15
CA TYR A 47 24.03 15.18 -4.38
C TYR A 47 24.60 15.28 -2.97
N ARG A 48 24.86 16.51 -2.54
CA ARG A 48 25.06 16.86 -1.16
C ARG A 48 23.72 17.27 -0.54
N TRP A 49 23.35 16.59 0.53
CA TRP A 49 22.06 16.76 1.19
C TRP A 49 22.17 17.69 2.40
N SER A 50 21.22 18.60 2.57
CA SER A 50 21.14 19.44 3.76
C SER A 50 19.70 19.73 4.17
N SER A 51 19.50 20.01 5.45
CA SER A 51 18.20 20.36 6.04
C SER A 51 18.30 21.73 6.71
N THR A 52 17.32 22.59 6.44
CA THR A 52 17.22 23.92 7.09
C THR A 52 16.90 23.83 8.57
N ARG A 53 16.17 22.78 8.98
CA ARG A 53 15.76 22.52 10.36
C ARG A 53 15.93 21.05 10.72
N PRO A 54 17.18 20.60 11.02
CA PRO A 54 17.47 19.21 11.36
C PRO A 54 16.74 18.71 12.62
N GLU A 55 16.32 19.61 13.50
CA GLU A 55 15.51 19.31 14.68
C GLU A 55 14.05 18.95 14.34
N VAL A 56 13.56 19.32 13.15
CA VAL A 56 12.24 18.93 12.64
C VAL A 56 12.37 17.70 11.77
N ALA A 57 13.23 17.77 10.76
CA ALA A 57 13.51 16.65 9.86
C ALA A 57 15.01 16.64 9.53
N SER A 58 15.73 15.62 9.98
CA SER A 58 17.13 15.43 9.61
C SER A 58 17.24 14.67 8.29
N ILE A 59 18.39 14.77 7.65
CA ILE A 59 18.69 14.09 6.38
C ILE A 59 20.08 13.46 6.47
N GLU A 60 20.18 12.19 6.11
CA GLU A 60 21.44 11.44 6.08
C GLU A 60 21.59 10.75 4.71
N PRO A 61 22.75 10.84 4.05
CA PRO A 61 22.97 10.14 2.78
C PRO A 61 22.90 8.62 3.01
N ALA A 62 22.20 7.89 2.13
CA ALA A 62 22.01 6.45 2.26
C ALA A 62 23.25 5.66 1.83
N ASP A 63 23.89 6.12 0.75
CA ASP A 63 25.07 5.50 0.15
C ASP A 63 26.11 6.59 -0.07
N GLN A 64 27.05 6.75 0.87
CA GLN A 64 28.06 7.79 0.80
C GLN A 64 29.26 7.29 -0.01
N ASP A 65 29.41 7.80 -1.23
CA ASP A 65 30.60 7.56 -2.05
C ASP A 65 31.84 8.24 -1.44
N GLU A 66 33.05 7.88 -1.91
CA GLU A 66 34.31 8.55 -1.53
C GLU A 66 34.27 10.09 -1.71
N ARG A 67 33.38 10.56 -2.58
CA ARG A 67 33.14 11.99 -2.89
C ARG A 67 32.17 12.69 -1.92
N GLN A 68 31.73 12.00 -0.86
CA GLN A 68 30.80 12.52 0.16
C GLN A 68 29.46 13.05 -0.39
N CYS A 69 28.98 12.46 -1.47
CA CYS A 69 27.68 12.74 -2.07
C CYS A 69 26.92 11.43 -2.30
N SER A 70 25.62 11.51 -2.49
CA SER A 70 24.77 10.35 -2.70
C SER A 70 23.56 10.69 -3.58
N GLN A 71 23.06 9.70 -4.32
CA GLN A 71 21.80 9.84 -5.06
C GLN A 71 20.57 9.67 -4.17
N LYS A 72 20.73 8.94 -3.07
CA LYS A 72 19.68 8.63 -2.10
C LYS A 72 20.03 9.19 -0.74
N ALA A 73 19.03 9.69 -0.04
CA ALA A 73 19.17 10.12 1.34
C ALA A 73 17.90 9.82 2.14
N VAL A 74 18.06 9.52 3.42
CA VAL A 74 16.99 9.18 4.33
C VAL A 74 16.62 10.41 5.15
N VAL A 75 15.41 10.92 4.91
CA VAL A 75 14.77 11.93 5.75
C VAL A 75 14.22 11.23 6.99
N GLN A 76 14.54 11.74 8.17
CA GLN A 76 14.05 11.24 9.44
C GLN A 76 13.29 12.33 10.20
N ALA A 77 12.05 12.03 10.62
CA ALA A 77 11.26 12.93 11.45
C ALA A 77 11.86 12.99 12.87
N ARG A 78 12.18 14.20 13.35
CA ARG A 78 12.84 14.44 14.65
C ARG A 78 12.17 15.49 15.54
N SER A 79 11.02 16.01 15.12
CA SER A 79 10.27 17.02 15.89
C SER A 79 10.09 16.59 17.35
N SER A 80 10.32 17.52 18.27
CA SER A 80 10.07 17.35 19.70
C SER A 80 8.64 17.73 20.12
N GLN A 81 7.92 18.45 19.26
CA GLN A 81 6.59 18.98 19.54
C GLN A 81 5.54 18.33 18.64
N PRO A 82 4.36 17.96 19.19
CA PRO A 82 3.23 17.46 18.43
C PRO A 82 2.52 18.65 17.77
N THR A 83 3.18 19.28 16.81
CA THR A 83 2.67 20.42 16.05
C THR A 83 3.20 20.34 14.64
N ARG A 84 2.42 20.83 13.67
CA ARG A 84 2.85 20.92 12.27
C ARG A 84 4.10 21.79 12.16
N LEU A 85 5.21 21.18 11.76
CA LEU A 85 6.48 21.87 11.51
C LEU A 85 7.00 21.48 10.13
N THR A 86 7.72 22.40 9.49
CA THR A 86 8.29 22.19 8.16
C THR A 86 9.78 22.46 8.19
N SER A 87 10.55 21.56 7.58
CA SER A 87 11.94 21.77 7.17
C SER A 87 12.03 21.69 5.66
N ILE A 88 12.87 22.52 5.07
CA ILE A 88 13.25 22.43 3.66
C ILE A 88 14.51 21.57 3.56
N ILE A 89 14.46 20.54 2.72
CA ILE A 89 15.60 19.69 2.34
C ILE A 89 16.13 20.16 0.99
N PHE A 90 17.45 20.34 0.91
CA PHE A 90 18.16 20.65 -0.33
C PHE A 90 19.01 19.48 -0.78
N ALA A 91 19.00 19.23 -2.08
CA ALA A 91 19.92 18.33 -2.77
C ALA A 91 20.72 19.14 -3.79
N GLU A 92 21.98 19.40 -3.50
CA GLU A 92 22.89 20.16 -4.37
C GLU A 92 23.77 19.20 -5.16
N ASP A 93 23.64 19.18 -6.48
CA ASP A 93 24.55 18.40 -7.35
C ASP A 93 25.94 19.03 -7.30
N ILE A 94 26.92 18.27 -6.84
CA ILE A 94 28.30 18.75 -6.65
C ILE A 94 29.00 19.09 -7.97
N LEU A 95 28.53 18.58 -9.11
CA LEU A 95 29.15 18.80 -10.42
C LEU A 95 28.58 20.04 -11.11
N THR A 96 27.26 20.20 -11.06
CA THR A 96 26.55 21.27 -11.79
C THR A 96 26.20 22.47 -10.91
N GLY A 97 26.22 22.30 -9.59
CA GLY A 97 25.71 23.29 -8.63
C GLY A 97 24.19 23.43 -8.64
N GLN A 98 23.46 22.56 -9.36
CA GLN A 98 22.01 22.59 -9.39
C GLN A 98 21.45 22.19 -8.02
N VAL A 99 20.49 22.96 -7.52
CA VAL A 99 19.82 22.69 -6.23
C VAL A 99 18.39 22.25 -6.48
N LEU A 100 18.05 21.06 -5.98
CA LEU A 100 16.69 20.56 -5.89
C LEU A 100 16.16 20.75 -4.47
N ARG A 101 14.84 20.91 -4.33
CA ARG A 101 14.16 21.22 -3.07
C ARG A 101 13.03 20.23 -2.79
N CYS A 102 12.95 19.78 -1.55
CA CYS A 102 11.80 19.04 -1.01
C CYS A 102 11.35 19.64 0.33
N ASP A 103 10.06 19.90 0.49
CA ASP A 103 9.50 20.33 1.78
C ASP A 103 9.17 19.10 2.63
N ALA A 104 9.85 18.93 3.76
CA ALA A 104 9.59 17.88 4.75
C ALA A 104 8.73 18.42 5.89
N ILE A 105 7.48 17.96 5.95
CA ILE A 105 6.49 18.37 6.93
C ILE A 105 6.35 17.26 7.97
N VAL A 106 6.44 17.58 9.25
CA VAL A 106 6.15 16.67 10.36
C VAL A 106 4.87 17.12 11.05
N ASP A 107 3.89 16.22 11.17
CA ASP A 107 2.57 16.56 11.70
C ASP A 107 1.90 15.37 12.42
N ILE A 108 0.79 15.63 13.12
CA ILE A 108 -0.02 14.65 13.84
C ILE A 108 -1.01 13.95 12.91
N ILE A 109 -1.06 12.63 13.00
CA ILE A 109 -2.17 11.83 12.44
C ILE A 109 -3.47 12.14 13.18
N HIS A 110 -4.46 12.65 12.44
CA HIS A 110 -5.82 12.91 12.96
C HIS A 110 -6.77 11.73 12.71
N GLY A 111 -6.56 10.98 11.64
CA GLY A 111 -7.40 9.83 11.29
C GLY A 111 -6.65 8.75 10.54
N ILE A 112 -7.17 7.53 10.58
CA ILE A 112 -6.69 6.40 9.79
C ILE A 112 -7.85 5.71 9.06
N GLN A 113 -7.54 5.09 7.93
CA GLN A 113 -8.47 4.34 7.10
C GLN A 113 -7.79 3.05 6.61
N ILE A 114 -8.58 1.98 6.44
CA ILE A 114 -8.10 0.75 5.81
C ILE A 114 -8.45 0.80 4.32
N VAL A 115 -7.41 0.75 3.49
CA VAL A 115 -7.49 0.73 2.03
C VAL A 115 -7.30 -0.71 1.55
N SER A 116 -8.14 -1.12 0.61
CA SER A 116 -8.12 -2.44 -0.01
C SER A 116 -8.39 -2.32 -1.51
N THR A 117 -7.94 -3.30 -2.30
CA THR A 117 -8.23 -3.38 -3.74
C THR A 117 -9.65 -3.90 -4.02
N THR A 118 -10.17 -4.75 -3.14
CA THR A 118 -11.54 -5.28 -3.18
C THR A 118 -12.08 -5.43 -1.75
N ARG A 119 -13.40 -5.59 -1.61
CA ARG A 119 -14.08 -5.94 -0.35
C ARG A 119 -14.53 -7.40 -0.32
N GLU A 120 -14.26 -8.13 -1.40
CA GLU A 120 -14.61 -9.54 -1.56
C GLU A 120 -13.36 -10.42 -1.50
N LEU A 121 -13.50 -11.55 -0.83
CA LEU A 121 -12.49 -12.59 -0.66
C LEU A 121 -13.11 -13.91 -1.09
N TYR A 122 -12.36 -14.73 -1.82
CA TYR A 122 -12.78 -16.10 -2.08
C TYR A 122 -12.19 -17.05 -1.05
N LEU A 123 -12.95 -18.07 -0.68
CA LEU A 123 -12.51 -19.10 0.25
C LEU A 123 -11.27 -19.84 -0.25
N GLU A 124 -10.28 -20.01 0.63
CA GLU A 124 -9.06 -20.77 0.34
C GLU A 124 -8.32 -20.29 -0.93
N ASP A 125 -8.54 -19.03 -1.30
CA ASP A 125 -7.87 -18.35 -2.41
C ASP A 125 -6.71 -17.48 -1.89
N SER A 126 -6.05 -16.80 -2.82
CA SER A 126 -4.98 -15.85 -2.58
C SER A 126 -5.38 -14.79 -1.54
N PRO A 127 -4.53 -14.49 -0.55
CA PRO A 127 -4.83 -13.51 0.48
C PRO A 127 -5.01 -12.10 -0.07
N LEU A 128 -5.90 -11.33 0.56
CA LEU A 128 -6.09 -9.92 0.28
C LEU A 128 -5.11 -9.09 1.10
N LYS A 129 -4.40 -8.20 0.42
CA LYS A 129 -3.55 -7.19 1.05
C LYS A 129 -4.38 -6.00 1.50
N LEU A 130 -4.28 -5.65 2.78
CA LEU A 130 -4.88 -4.46 3.37
C LEU A 130 -3.77 -3.51 3.81
N LYS A 131 -3.99 -2.21 3.63
CA LYS A 131 -3.04 -1.17 4.02
C LYS A 131 -3.72 -0.05 4.79
N ILE A 132 -3.03 0.55 5.76
CA ILE A 132 -3.47 1.76 6.43
C ILE A 132 -3.07 2.99 5.62
N GLN A 133 -4.03 3.89 5.47
CA GLN A 133 -3.80 5.27 5.08
C GLN A 133 -4.04 6.15 6.30
N ALA A 134 -3.11 7.04 6.59
CA ALA A 134 -3.26 8.02 7.67
C ALA A 134 -3.47 9.42 7.09
N LEU A 135 -4.25 10.24 7.78
CA LEU A 135 -4.66 11.57 7.36
C LEU A 135 -4.35 12.61 8.44
N ASP A 136 -3.91 13.81 8.03
CA ASP A 136 -3.83 14.98 8.90
C ASP A 136 -5.20 15.66 9.07
N SER A 137 -5.25 16.79 9.77
CA SER A 137 -6.48 17.56 10.01
C SER A 137 -7.10 18.15 8.74
N GLU A 138 -6.30 18.31 7.68
CA GLU A 138 -6.72 18.84 6.39
C GLU A 138 -7.14 17.72 5.42
N GLY A 139 -6.99 16.46 5.81
CA GLY A 139 -7.27 15.30 4.96
C GLY A 139 -6.12 14.93 4.03
N ASN A 140 -4.91 15.49 4.22
CA ASN A 140 -3.73 15.11 3.47
C ASN A 140 -3.20 13.75 3.93
N THR A 141 -2.71 12.95 2.99
CA THR A 141 -2.18 11.62 3.29
C THR A 141 -0.72 11.66 3.71
N PHE A 142 -0.38 11.00 4.81
CA PHE A 142 1.01 10.81 5.23
C PHE A 142 1.78 9.98 4.20
N SER A 143 2.98 10.44 3.84
CA SER A 143 3.81 9.83 2.80
C SER A 143 4.35 8.44 3.18
N THR A 144 4.48 8.17 4.49
CA THR A 144 4.92 6.87 5.01
C THR A 144 4.37 6.63 6.40
N LEU A 145 4.09 5.36 6.70
CA LEU A 145 3.78 4.84 8.03
C LEU A 145 4.79 3.77 8.46
N ALA A 146 5.90 3.64 7.71
CA ALA A 146 6.93 2.65 7.99
C ALA A 146 7.50 2.86 9.40
N GLY A 147 7.53 1.78 10.19
CA GLY A 147 7.97 1.78 11.58
C GLY A 147 6.85 1.95 12.61
N LEU A 148 5.68 2.48 12.23
CA LEU A 148 4.52 2.54 13.14
C LEU A 148 3.88 1.16 13.28
N ALA A 149 3.73 0.72 14.53
CA ALA A 149 3.03 -0.53 14.86
C ALA A 149 1.52 -0.32 14.95
N PHE A 150 0.78 -1.30 14.46
CA PHE A 150 -0.68 -1.31 14.46
C PHE A 150 -1.20 -2.61 15.08
N ASP A 151 -2.27 -2.49 15.85
CA ASP A 151 -3.05 -3.62 16.31
C ASP A 151 -4.12 -3.96 15.28
N TRP A 152 -3.98 -5.10 14.60
CA TRP A 152 -5.00 -5.63 13.71
C TRP A 152 -5.82 -6.70 14.42
N THR A 153 -7.14 -6.50 14.46
CA THR A 153 -8.07 -7.36 15.20
C THR A 153 -9.31 -7.67 14.38
N ILE A 154 -9.81 -8.90 14.49
CA ILE A 154 -11.08 -9.32 13.88
C ILE A 154 -12.18 -9.10 14.93
N VAL A 155 -13.19 -8.32 14.57
CA VAL A 155 -14.27 -7.89 15.47
C VAL A 155 -15.51 -8.76 15.25
N LYS A 156 -16.26 -9.01 16.34
CA LYS A 156 -17.57 -9.68 16.26
C LYS A 156 -18.57 -8.74 15.60
N ASP A 157 -19.17 -9.14 14.49
CA ASP A 157 -20.26 -8.37 13.90
C ASP A 157 -21.54 -8.69 14.68
N THR A 158 -21.90 -7.82 15.62
CA THR A 158 -23.11 -7.97 16.46
C THR A 158 -24.40 -7.71 15.68
N GLU A 159 -24.31 -7.17 14.47
CA GLU A 159 -25.43 -6.87 13.57
C GLU A 159 -25.75 -8.00 12.58
N ALA A 160 -24.95 -9.06 12.56
CA ALA A 160 -25.25 -10.25 11.77
C ALA A 160 -26.15 -11.18 12.60
N ASP A 161 -27.46 -11.13 12.33
CA ASP A 161 -28.47 -12.02 12.92
C ASP A 161 -27.99 -13.48 12.98
N GLY A 162 -27.88 -14.01 14.20
CA GLY A 162 -28.10 -15.42 14.55
C GLY A 162 -27.19 -16.52 13.96
N PHE A 163 -26.34 -16.27 12.97
CA PHE A 163 -25.47 -17.31 12.41
C PHE A 163 -24.11 -17.35 13.11
N SER A 164 -23.96 -18.41 13.92
CA SER A 164 -22.77 -18.82 14.65
C SER A 164 -21.50 -18.87 13.79
N ASP A 165 -20.35 -18.57 14.41
CA ASP A 165 -18.96 -18.77 13.92
C ASP A 165 -18.32 -17.72 13.00
N SER A 166 -18.82 -16.47 12.94
CA SER A 166 -18.14 -15.39 12.18
C SER A 166 -16.71 -15.08 12.66
N HIS A 167 -16.35 -15.50 13.88
CA HIS A 167 -15.02 -15.31 14.48
C HIS A 167 -13.87 -16.03 13.78
N ASN A 168 -14.19 -17.08 13.04
CA ASN A 168 -13.19 -17.89 12.36
C ASN A 168 -13.36 -17.82 10.83
N ALA A 169 -14.14 -16.86 10.31
CA ALA A 169 -14.32 -16.70 8.88
C ALA A 169 -13.10 -16.05 8.20
N LEU A 170 -12.34 -15.23 8.93
CA LEU A 170 -11.17 -14.52 8.45
C LEU A 170 -9.95 -14.90 9.28
N ARG A 171 -8.78 -14.98 8.65
CA ARG A 171 -7.49 -15.12 9.33
C ARG A 171 -6.53 -14.05 8.83
N ILE A 172 -5.84 -13.40 9.77
CA ILE A 172 -4.70 -12.52 9.47
C ILE A 172 -3.46 -13.40 9.31
N LEU A 173 -2.73 -13.22 8.22
CA LEU A 173 -1.53 -13.97 7.88
C LEU A 173 -0.29 -13.11 8.06
N LYS A 174 0.80 -13.75 8.47
CA LYS A 174 2.14 -13.17 8.36
C LYS A 174 2.61 -13.27 6.92
N PHE A 175 3.41 -12.32 6.46
CA PHE A 175 4.02 -12.37 5.14
C PHE A 175 4.95 -13.58 4.98
N LEU A 176 5.65 -13.97 6.05
CA LEU A 176 6.46 -15.21 6.08
C LEU A 176 5.66 -16.49 5.84
N GLU A 177 4.35 -16.50 6.12
CA GLU A 177 3.46 -17.64 5.86
C GLU A 177 2.89 -17.62 4.43
N SER A 178 3.21 -16.60 3.65
CA SER A 178 2.62 -16.33 2.33
C SER A 178 3.65 -16.46 1.20
N THR A 179 3.17 -16.49 -0.03
CA THR A 179 4.01 -16.44 -1.24
C THR A 179 4.32 -15.01 -1.69
N TYR A 180 3.97 -13.99 -0.89
CA TYR A 180 4.14 -12.58 -1.25
C TYR A 180 5.33 -11.96 -0.56
N ILE A 181 6.04 -11.10 -1.28
CA ILE A 181 7.21 -10.40 -0.76
C ILE A 181 6.75 -9.18 0.07
N PRO A 182 7.01 -9.13 1.38
CA PRO A 182 6.75 -7.94 2.20
C PRO A 182 7.72 -6.80 1.89
N PRO A 183 7.32 -5.54 2.13
CA PRO A 183 8.27 -4.45 2.31
C PRO A 183 9.26 -4.77 3.43
N SER A 184 10.53 -4.35 3.29
CA SER A 184 11.59 -4.69 4.26
C SER A 184 11.25 -4.32 5.70
N TYR A 185 10.66 -3.13 5.92
CA TYR A 185 10.25 -2.71 7.26
C TYR A 185 9.14 -3.58 7.87
N ILE A 186 8.25 -4.16 7.07
CA ILE A 186 7.23 -5.10 7.56
C ILE A 186 7.89 -6.41 8.00
N SER A 187 8.86 -6.92 7.23
CA SER A 187 9.64 -8.10 7.61
C SER A 187 10.34 -7.91 8.96
N GLU A 188 10.95 -6.74 9.19
CA GLU A 188 11.59 -6.44 10.46
C GLU A 188 10.59 -6.35 11.62
N MET A 189 9.38 -5.85 11.37
CA MET A 189 8.32 -5.81 12.38
C MET A 189 7.82 -7.21 12.76
N GLU A 190 7.66 -8.11 11.79
CA GLU A 190 7.23 -9.49 12.05
C GLU A 190 8.25 -10.27 12.90
N LYS A 191 9.55 -10.02 12.72
CA LYS A 191 10.63 -10.61 13.54
C LYS A 191 10.47 -10.29 15.02
N VAL A 192 9.96 -9.11 15.36
CA VAL A 192 9.71 -8.67 16.74
C VAL A 192 8.24 -8.83 17.16
N ALA A 193 7.49 -9.69 16.47
CA ALA A 193 6.07 -9.99 16.71
C ALA A 193 5.15 -8.74 16.69
N LYS A 194 5.51 -7.72 15.90
CA LYS A 194 4.69 -6.54 15.66
C LYS A 194 4.07 -6.60 14.26
N GLN A 195 2.93 -5.95 14.11
CA GLN A 195 2.28 -5.75 12.81
C GLN A 195 2.45 -4.29 12.37
N GLY A 196 2.74 -4.07 11.10
CA GLY A 196 2.89 -2.74 10.52
C GLY A 196 1.58 -2.19 9.94
N ASP A 197 1.71 -1.20 9.05
CA ASP A 197 0.61 -0.57 8.34
C ASP A 197 -0.01 -1.48 7.25
N THR A 198 0.60 -2.62 6.95
CA THR A 198 0.13 -3.56 5.91
C THR A 198 0.01 -4.97 6.48
N VAL A 199 -1.10 -5.66 6.18
CA VAL A 199 -1.34 -7.06 6.53
C VAL A 199 -1.96 -7.84 5.38
N LEU A 200 -1.82 -9.17 5.43
CA LEU A 200 -2.52 -10.11 4.56
C LEU A 200 -3.67 -10.76 5.33
N VAL A 201 -4.81 -10.92 4.67
CA VAL A 201 -5.97 -11.64 5.24
C VAL A 201 -6.48 -12.69 4.28
N SER A 202 -6.94 -13.84 4.81
CA SER A 202 -7.48 -14.95 4.04
C SER A 202 -8.83 -15.40 4.58
N GLY A 203 -9.72 -15.81 3.67
CA GLY A 203 -11.04 -16.35 3.98
C GLY A 203 -10.98 -17.83 4.33
N MET A 204 -11.46 -18.18 5.53
CA MET A 204 -11.50 -19.53 6.09
C MET A 204 -12.92 -20.12 6.08
N LYS A 205 -13.96 -19.29 6.20
CA LYS A 205 -15.37 -19.67 6.04
C LYS A 205 -16.11 -18.57 5.29
N THR A 206 -17.15 -18.92 4.52
CA THR A 206 -18.02 -17.92 3.90
C THR A 206 -18.72 -17.08 4.96
N GLY A 207 -19.08 -15.85 4.57
CA GLY A 207 -19.81 -14.94 5.44
C GLY A 207 -19.20 -13.55 5.41
N SER A 208 -19.47 -12.76 6.45
CA SER A 208 -18.92 -11.42 6.56
C SER A 208 -18.10 -11.27 7.83
N SER A 209 -16.97 -10.58 7.71
CA SER A 209 -16.06 -10.34 8.82
C SER A 209 -15.63 -8.88 8.85
N LYS A 210 -15.60 -8.30 10.05
CA LYS A 210 -15.17 -6.92 10.29
C LYS A 210 -13.77 -6.94 10.87
N LEU A 211 -12.86 -6.21 10.25
CA LEU A 211 -11.48 -6.05 10.67
C LEU A 211 -11.27 -4.62 11.17
N LYS A 212 -10.50 -4.48 12.24
CA LYS A 212 -10.22 -3.22 12.92
C LYS A 212 -8.73 -3.04 13.11
N ALA A 213 -8.25 -1.83 12.82
CA ALA A 213 -6.85 -1.45 12.96
C ALA A 213 -6.70 -0.23 13.88
N ARG A 214 -5.76 -0.29 14.83
CA ARG A 214 -5.45 0.82 15.76
C ARG A 214 -3.95 1.10 15.78
N ILE A 215 -3.55 2.36 15.82
CA ILE A 215 -2.14 2.76 16.01
C ILE A 215 -1.70 2.44 17.45
N GLN A 216 -0.55 1.78 17.63
CA GLN A 216 0.01 1.48 18.96
C GLN A 216 0.81 2.64 19.59
N GLU A 217 1.27 3.61 18.79
CA GLU A 217 2.06 4.74 19.29
C GLU A 217 1.24 5.62 20.25
N SER A 218 1.85 5.94 21.39
CA SER A 218 1.21 6.50 22.58
C SER A 218 0.53 7.85 22.37
N VAL A 219 1.06 8.67 21.46
CA VAL A 219 0.48 9.99 21.13
C VAL A 219 -0.86 9.86 20.40
N TYR A 220 -1.14 8.71 19.78
CA TYR A 220 -2.32 8.47 18.94
C TYR A 220 -3.42 7.66 19.64
N LYS A 221 -3.40 7.55 20.97
CA LYS A 221 -4.44 6.83 21.74
C LYS A 221 -5.88 7.30 21.44
N ASN A 222 -6.03 8.59 21.12
CA ASN A 222 -7.33 9.22 20.84
C ASN A 222 -7.74 9.12 19.36
N VAL A 223 -6.86 8.64 18.47
CA VAL A 223 -7.23 8.43 17.07
C VAL A 223 -8.18 7.24 16.98
N HIS A 224 -9.33 7.45 16.34
CA HIS A 224 -10.30 6.38 16.17
C HIS A 224 -9.71 5.23 15.34
N PRO A 225 -9.92 3.97 15.75
CA PRO A 225 -9.53 2.83 14.93
C PRO A 225 -10.23 2.85 13.58
N ALA A 226 -9.51 2.42 12.55
CA ALA A 226 -10.10 2.18 11.24
C ALA A 226 -10.80 0.81 11.21
N GLU A 227 -11.94 0.73 10.54
CA GLU A 227 -12.69 -0.52 10.40
C GLU A 227 -13.02 -0.80 8.93
N VAL A 228 -13.01 -2.08 8.55
CA VAL A 228 -13.34 -2.54 7.20
C VAL A 228 -14.18 -3.81 7.31
N ARG A 229 -15.27 -3.88 6.55
CA ARG A 229 -16.08 -5.10 6.40
C ARG A 229 -15.67 -5.80 5.11
N LEU A 230 -15.38 -7.09 5.22
CA LEU A 230 -15.05 -7.97 4.10
C LEU A 230 -16.13 -9.04 3.96
N LEU A 231 -16.41 -9.40 2.70
CA LEU A 231 -17.32 -10.47 2.34
C LEU A 231 -16.52 -11.65 1.80
N ILE A 232 -16.72 -12.82 2.38
CA ILE A 232 -16.03 -14.05 2.01
C ILE A 232 -17.02 -14.95 1.28
N LEU A 233 -16.72 -15.23 0.01
CA LEU A 233 -17.57 -15.92 -0.95
C LEU A 233 -17.01 -17.31 -1.28
N GLU A 234 -17.88 -18.23 -1.68
CA GLU A 234 -17.45 -19.44 -2.35
C GLU A 234 -17.04 -19.11 -3.80
N ASN A 235 -15.95 -19.69 -4.27
CA ASN A 235 -15.55 -19.58 -5.67
C ASN A 235 -16.30 -20.64 -6.49
N ILE A 236 -17.46 -20.23 -7.04
CA ILE A 236 -18.35 -21.09 -7.83
C ILE A 236 -18.30 -20.65 -9.29
N LEU A 237 -18.13 -21.62 -10.18
CA LEU A 237 -18.16 -21.45 -11.62
C LEU A 237 -19.33 -22.22 -12.22
N LEU A 238 -20.12 -21.55 -13.06
CA LEU A 238 -21.12 -22.22 -13.89
C LEU A 238 -20.46 -22.65 -15.20
N ASN A 239 -20.72 -23.89 -15.61
CA ASN A 239 -20.25 -24.43 -16.87
C ASN A 239 -21.46 -24.91 -17.67
N PRO A 240 -21.68 -24.42 -18.89
CA PRO A 240 -20.87 -23.42 -19.63
C PRO A 240 -20.87 -22.00 -19.00
N ALA A 241 -19.75 -21.29 -19.11
CA ALA A 241 -19.57 -19.94 -18.53
C ALA A 241 -19.77 -18.80 -19.54
N TYR A 242 -20.09 -19.14 -20.79
CA TYR A 242 -20.30 -18.21 -21.90
C TYR A 242 -21.79 -18.00 -22.16
N ASP A 243 -22.12 -16.94 -22.91
CA ASP A 243 -23.49 -16.63 -23.30
C ASP A 243 -24.09 -17.74 -24.18
N ILE A 244 -25.33 -18.14 -23.89
CA ILE A 244 -26.02 -19.20 -24.61
C ILE A 244 -27.35 -18.70 -25.12
N TYR A 245 -27.60 -18.95 -26.39
CA TYR A 245 -28.84 -18.64 -27.07
C TYR A 245 -29.68 -19.91 -27.16
N LEU A 246 -30.88 -19.88 -26.58
CA LEU A 246 -31.80 -21.02 -26.50
C LEU A 246 -33.10 -20.68 -27.21
N LEU A 247 -33.64 -21.66 -27.95
CA LEU A 247 -34.97 -21.56 -28.53
C LEU A 247 -36.03 -21.82 -27.45
N VAL A 248 -37.23 -21.25 -27.62
CA VAL A 248 -38.37 -21.47 -26.71
C VAL A 248 -38.69 -22.96 -26.65
N GLY A 249 -38.91 -23.49 -25.44
CA GLY A 249 -39.15 -24.92 -25.20
C GLY A 249 -37.90 -25.79 -25.08
N THR A 250 -36.70 -25.22 -25.16
CA THR A 250 -35.45 -25.96 -24.91
C THR A 250 -34.96 -25.81 -23.48
N SER A 251 -34.21 -26.82 -23.00
CA SER A 251 -33.59 -26.81 -21.68
C SER A 251 -32.08 -26.89 -21.77
N LEU A 252 -31.40 -26.12 -20.91
CA LEU A 252 -29.95 -26.19 -20.76
C LEU A 252 -29.60 -26.72 -19.37
N GLN A 253 -28.61 -27.63 -19.32
CA GLN A 253 -28.04 -28.12 -18.07
C GLN A 253 -26.74 -27.38 -17.76
N TYR A 254 -26.73 -26.59 -16.69
CA TYR A 254 -25.50 -26.03 -16.13
C TYR A 254 -24.89 -26.98 -15.11
N LYS A 255 -23.57 -27.18 -15.18
CA LYS A 255 -22.79 -27.81 -14.13
C LYS A 255 -22.25 -26.74 -13.20
N VAL A 256 -22.49 -26.91 -11.90
CA VAL A 256 -21.89 -26.07 -10.86
C VAL A 256 -20.54 -26.65 -10.48
N GLN A 257 -19.47 -25.89 -10.64
CA GLN A 257 -18.12 -26.31 -10.30
C GLN A 257 -17.57 -25.41 -9.20
N LYS A 258 -16.82 -25.99 -8.27
CA LYS A 258 -16.23 -25.25 -7.15
C LYS A 258 -14.73 -25.19 -7.33
N ILE A 259 -14.13 -24.01 -7.18
CA ILE A 259 -12.68 -23.84 -7.23
C ILE A 259 -12.16 -23.72 -5.79
N ARG A 260 -11.20 -24.56 -5.43
CA ARG A 260 -10.47 -24.49 -4.15
C ARG A 260 -8.99 -24.70 -4.39
N GLN A 261 -8.14 -23.79 -3.90
CA GLN A 261 -6.68 -23.86 -4.03
C GLN A 261 -6.22 -24.14 -5.49
N GLY A 262 -6.88 -23.52 -6.47
CA GLY A 262 -6.58 -23.72 -7.89
C GLY A 262 -7.04 -25.06 -8.49
N LYS A 263 -7.75 -25.92 -7.74
CA LYS A 263 -8.34 -27.17 -8.23
C LYS A 263 -9.85 -27.06 -8.36
N ILE A 264 -10.38 -27.53 -9.48
CA ILE A 264 -11.82 -27.60 -9.73
C ILE A 264 -12.35 -28.90 -9.12
N THR A 265 -13.20 -28.79 -8.11
CA THR A 265 -13.92 -29.91 -7.53
C THR A 265 -15.35 -29.88 -8.08
N GLY A 266 -15.75 -30.91 -8.81
CA GLY A 266 -17.09 -31.00 -9.39
C GLY A 266 -18.11 -31.39 -8.32
N LEU A 267 -19.02 -30.47 -7.98
CA LEU A 267 -20.30 -30.85 -7.40
C LEU A 267 -21.25 -31.07 -8.57
N SER A 268 -21.56 -32.33 -8.90
CA SER A 268 -22.47 -32.64 -10.01
C SER A 268 -23.91 -32.28 -9.61
N SER A 269 -24.25 -30.99 -9.63
CA SER A 269 -25.61 -30.50 -9.59
C SER A 269 -25.91 -29.84 -10.93
N SER A 270 -26.93 -30.35 -11.62
CA SER A 270 -27.42 -29.79 -12.88
C SER A 270 -28.54 -28.80 -12.58
N ILE A 271 -28.36 -27.53 -12.96
CA ILE A 271 -29.46 -26.55 -12.96
C ILE A 271 -30.12 -26.60 -14.34
N PHE A 272 -31.43 -26.81 -14.37
CA PHE A 272 -32.23 -26.77 -15.59
C PHE A 272 -32.90 -25.41 -15.73
N LEU A 273 -32.53 -24.66 -16.76
CA LEU A 273 -33.25 -23.45 -17.14
C LEU A 273 -34.29 -23.82 -18.21
N ASN A 274 -35.56 -23.52 -17.96
CA ASN A 274 -36.64 -23.72 -18.92
C ASN A 274 -37.16 -22.36 -19.38
N ILE A 275 -37.22 -22.12 -20.68
CA ILE A 275 -37.81 -20.89 -21.26
C ILE A 275 -39.26 -21.22 -21.62
N PRO A 276 -40.24 -20.84 -20.77
CA PRO A 276 -41.63 -21.12 -21.05
C PRO A 276 -42.10 -20.36 -22.30
N HIS A 277 -43.09 -20.92 -22.99
CA HIS A 277 -43.84 -20.15 -23.99
C HIS A 277 -44.47 -18.94 -23.30
N SER A 278 -44.28 -17.75 -23.86
CA SER A 278 -45.11 -16.60 -23.51
C SER A 278 -46.56 -16.95 -23.83
N VAL A 279 -47.39 -17.05 -22.79
CA VAL A 279 -48.86 -17.14 -22.91
C VAL A 279 -49.40 -15.74 -23.12
#